data_AF-A0A7S2PC97-F1
#
_entry.id   AF-A0A7S2PC97-F1
#
_cell.length_a   1.000
_cell.length_b   1.000
_cell.length_c   1.000
_cell.angle_alpha   90.00
_cell.angle_beta   90.00
_cell.angle_gamma   90.00
#
_symmetry.space_group_name_H-M   'P 1'
#
loop_
_entity.id
_entity.type
_entity.pdbx_description
1 polymer ?
#
loop_
_entity_poly.entity_id
_entity_poly.type
_entity_poly.pdbx_seq_one_letter_code
_entity_poly.pdbx_strand_id
1 'polypeptide(L)'
;MAGLTQPLLGASWGHRDPNQGLVLVSRAGGLLTCPGPRPAAGSPWKCGAPDGMPKGLPIFDGMRLTAATAALVPSKADGSLRLHAAFIHEAEPELAVVFEHASGTWMPLGEVRVPHAAPKASLAFVGDGDLLVSTGSGHVLRRRLADGAIISSVEHAHHAEGAQWQGACG
;
A
#
# COMPACT_ATOMS: atom_id res chain seq x y z
N MET A 1 -22.24 10.80 -4.05
CA MET A 1 -21.18 9.78 -4.12
C MET A 1 -19.99 10.31 -3.35
N ALA A 2 -19.59 9.64 -2.26
CA ALA A 2 -18.39 10.00 -1.50
C ALA A 2 -17.16 9.53 -2.28
N GLY A 3 -16.66 10.36 -3.19
CA GLY A 3 -15.40 10.13 -3.89
C GLY A 3 -14.23 10.73 -3.13
N LEU A 4 -13.02 10.22 -3.37
CA LEU A 4 -11.80 10.88 -2.89
C LEU A 4 -11.68 12.23 -3.60
N THR A 5 -11.64 13.32 -2.83
CA THR A 5 -11.41 14.69 -3.33
C THR A 5 -9.92 14.99 -3.50
N GLN A 6 -9.07 14.06 -3.11
CA GLN A 6 -7.62 14.19 -3.07
C GLN A 6 -6.96 13.19 -4.03
N PRO A 7 -5.78 13.51 -4.61
CA PRO A 7 -5.05 12.60 -5.47
C PRO A 7 -4.77 11.26 -4.78
N LEU A 8 -4.81 10.18 -5.55
CA LEU A 8 -4.40 8.85 -5.10
C LEU A 8 -2.88 8.81 -4.89
N LEU A 9 -2.46 8.13 -3.82
CA LEU A 9 -1.05 7.81 -3.56
C LEU A 9 -0.73 6.34 -3.76
N GLY A 10 -1.72 5.47 -3.58
CA GLY A 10 -1.50 4.05 -3.67
C GLY A 10 -2.78 3.30 -4.04
N ALA A 11 -2.56 2.16 -4.67
CA ALA A 11 -3.56 1.17 -4.96
C ALA A 11 -2.94 -0.21 -4.75
N SER A 12 -3.68 -1.13 -4.14
CA SER A 12 -3.25 -2.52 -4.03
C SER A 12 -4.42 -3.45 -4.18
N TRP A 13 -4.18 -4.57 -4.83
CA TRP A 13 -5.16 -5.63 -4.97
C TRP A 13 -5.44 -6.29 -3.62
N GLY A 14 -6.70 -6.63 -3.40
CA GLY A 14 -7.12 -7.50 -2.31
C GLY A 14 -6.44 -8.86 -2.40
N HIS A 15 -6.34 -9.54 -1.27
CA HIS A 15 -5.63 -10.80 -1.17
C HIS A 15 -6.37 -11.92 -1.89
N ARG A 16 -5.74 -12.53 -2.93
CA ARG A 16 -6.03 -13.79 -3.68
C ARG A 16 -7.48 -14.09 -4.11
N ASP A 17 -8.48 -13.62 -3.39
CA ASP A 17 -9.90 -13.63 -3.70
C ASP A 17 -10.20 -12.52 -4.72
N PRO A 18 -10.63 -12.90 -5.95
CA PRO A 18 -10.97 -11.94 -6.99
C PRO A 18 -12.14 -11.02 -6.62
N ASN A 19 -12.89 -11.32 -5.56
CA ASN A 19 -14.01 -10.50 -5.10
C ASN A 19 -13.59 -9.34 -4.19
N GLN A 20 -12.38 -9.35 -3.65
CA GLN A 20 -11.89 -8.25 -2.79
C GLN A 20 -11.54 -7.00 -3.59
N GLY A 21 -11.17 -7.17 -4.86
CA GLY A 21 -10.91 -6.07 -5.77
C GLY A 21 -9.72 -5.22 -5.37
N LEU A 22 -9.89 -3.89 -5.30
CA LEU A 22 -8.81 -2.93 -5.09
C LEU A 22 -9.02 -2.12 -3.82
N VAL A 23 -7.95 -1.87 -3.07
CA VAL A 23 -7.89 -0.90 -1.98
C VAL A 23 -7.11 0.32 -2.46
N LEU A 24 -7.67 1.50 -2.25
CA LEU A 24 -7.10 2.78 -2.68
C LEU A 24 -6.78 3.65 -1.47
N VAL A 25 -5.67 4.37 -1.55
CA VAL A 25 -5.25 5.34 -0.54
C VAL A 25 -5.03 6.70 -1.19
N SER A 26 -5.62 7.74 -0.62
CA SER A 26 -5.42 9.13 -1.05
C SER A 26 -4.28 9.84 -0.32
N ARG A 27 -3.90 11.01 -0.83
CA ARG A 27 -2.88 11.89 -0.22
C ARG A 27 -3.25 12.38 1.18
N ALA A 28 -4.54 12.49 1.48
CA ALA A 28 -5.03 12.83 2.81
C ALA A 28 -5.29 11.59 3.68
N GLY A 29 -4.75 10.42 3.31
CA GLY A 29 -4.91 9.18 4.08
C GLY A 29 -6.31 8.55 4.01
N GLY A 30 -7.24 9.09 3.23
CA GLY A 30 -8.55 8.47 3.03
C GLY A 30 -8.45 7.13 2.30
N LEU A 31 -9.26 6.15 2.72
CA LEU A 31 -9.34 4.81 2.17
C LEU A 31 -10.62 4.62 1.36
N LEU A 32 -10.51 3.97 0.21
CA LEU A 32 -11.65 3.44 -0.55
C LEU A 32 -11.40 1.98 -0.93
N THR A 33 -12.49 1.24 -1.13
CA THR A 33 -12.45 -0.09 -1.75
C THR A 33 -13.24 -0.09 -3.05
N CYS A 34 -12.72 -0.81 -4.04
CA CYS A 34 -13.38 -1.09 -5.30
C CYS A 34 -13.57 -2.62 -5.36
N PRO A 35 -14.65 -3.17 -4.81
CA PRO A 35 -14.84 -4.61 -4.71
C PRO A 35 -15.05 -5.24 -6.10
N GLY A 36 -14.87 -6.56 -6.14
CA GLY A 36 -15.06 -7.36 -7.34
C GLY A 36 -13.85 -7.37 -8.28
N PRO A 37 -13.94 -8.11 -9.39
CA PRO A 37 -12.87 -8.16 -10.37
C PRO A 37 -12.73 -6.84 -11.10
N ARG A 38 -11.58 -6.66 -11.76
CA ARG A 38 -11.33 -5.55 -12.68
C ARG A 38 -12.49 -5.44 -13.69
N PRO A 39 -13.12 -4.27 -13.85
CA PRO A 39 -14.18 -4.10 -14.84
C PRO A 39 -13.64 -4.20 -16.28
N ALA A 40 -14.53 -4.48 -17.22
CA ALA A 40 -14.20 -4.42 -18.64
C ALA A 40 -13.66 -3.03 -19.03
N ALA A 41 -12.79 -2.98 -20.04
CA ALA A 41 -12.19 -1.74 -20.51
C ALA A 41 -13.28 -0.68 -20.82
N GLY A 42 -13.07 0.54 -20.31
CA GLY A 42 -14.00 1.66 -20.48
C GLY A 42 -15.18 1.70 -19.49
N SER A 43 -15.36 0.69 -18.63
CA SER A 43 -16.39 0.71 -17.59
C SER A 43 -15.84 1.25 -16.27
N PRO A 44 -16.59 2.12 -15.55
CA PRO A 44 -16.14 2.64 -14.26
C PRO A 44 -16.16 1.55 -13.19
N TRP A 45 -15.13 1.52 -12.35
CA TRP A 45 -15.15 0.70 -11.15
C TRP A 45 -15.95 1.39 -10.05
N LYS A 46 -16.91 0.69 -9.46
CA LYS A 46 -17.67 1.18 -8.31
C LYS A 46 -16.81 1.14 -7.05
N CYS A 47 -16.08 2.21 -6.81
CA CYS A 47 -15.33 2.40 -5.57
C CYS A 47 -16.18 3.15 -4.54
N GLY A 48 -16.03 2.81 -3.27
CA GLY A 48 -16.78 3.40 -2.18
C GLY A 48 -16.04 3.35 -0.85
N ALA A 49 -16.68 3.90 0.18
CA ALA A 49 -16.18 3.77 1.55
C ALA A 49 -16.09 2.28 1.91
N PRO A 50 -15.04 1.86 2.60
CA PRO A 50 -14.80 0.45 2.84
C PRO A 50 -15.71 -0.05 3.96
N ASP A 51 -16.56 -1.05 3.67
CA ASP A 51 -17.46 -1.64 4.66
C ASP A 51 -16.68 -2.41 5.73
N GLY A 52 -16.99 -2.15 7.01
CA GLY A 52 -16.31 -2.79 8.15
C GLY A 52 -14.85 -2.41 8.32
N MET A 53 -14.36 -1.42 7.57
CA MET A 53 -12.97 -0.95 7.57
C MET A 53 -12.91 0.54 7.97
N PRO A 54 -11.75 1.00 8.47
CA PRO A 54 -11.58 2.41 8.79
C PRO A 54 -11.67 3.27 7.51
N LYS A 55 -12.22 4.49 7.64
CA LYS A 55 -12.34 5.44 6.54
C LYS A 55 -10.99 6.04 6.11
N GLY A 56 -9.95 5.89 6.91
CA GLY A 56 -8.64 6.46 6.68
C GLY A 56 -7.53 5.84 7.51
N LEU A 57 -6.31 6.21 7.16
CA LEU A 57 -5.08 5.85 7.85
C LEU A 57 -4.97 6.49 9.24
N PRO A 58 -4.14 5.94 10.15
CA PRO A 58 -3.92 6.51 11.48
C PRO A 58 -3.00 7.73 11.42
N ILE A 59 -3.49 8.81 10.84
CA ILE A 59 -2.77 10.07 10.66
C ILE A 59 -3.51 11.20 11.38
N PHE A 60 -2.78 12.22 11.80
CA PHE A 60 -3.37 13.43 12.38
C PHE A 60 -3.73 14.44 11.28
N ASP A 61 -4.65 15.35 11.59
CA ASP A 61 -5.08 16.40 10.67
C ASP A 61 -3.91 17.28 10.24
N GLY A 62 -3.87 17.60 8.94
CA GLY A 62 -2.78 18.37 8.33
C GLY A 62 -1.54 17.56 7.95
N MET A 63 -1.48 16.27 8.30
CA MET A 63 -0.41 15.38 7.84
C MET A 63 -0.46 15.25 6.31
N ARG A 64 0.71 15.36 5.66
CA ARG A 64 0.84 15.18 4.20
C ARG A 64 1.68 13.96 3.90
N LEU A 65 1.11 13.06 3.10
CA LEU A 65 1.74 11.81 2.72
C LEU A 65 2.43 11.95 1.35
N THR A 66 3.65 11.42 1.24
CA THR A 66 4.40 11.35 -0.02
C THR A 66 4.21 10.01 -0.72
N ALA A 67 4.01 8.95 0.05
CA ALA A 67 3.64 7.62 -0.41
C ALA A 67 2.72 6.96 0.61
N ALA A 68 1.80 6.12 0.15
CA ALA A 68 0.95 5.32 1.02
C ALA A 68 0.45 4.07 0.29
N THR A 69 0.21 3.00 1.03
CA THR A 69 -0.40 1.76 0.54
C THR A 69 -1.19 1.12 1.67
N ALA A 70 -2.24 0.39 1.34
CA ALA A 70 -3.03 -0.35 2.32
C ALA A 70 -3.63 -1.59 1.68
N ALA A 71 -3.43 -2.76 2.27
CA ALA A 71 -3.87 -4.03 1.73
C ALA A 71 -4.46 -4.94 2.82
N LEU A 72 -5.35 -5.84 2.43
CA LEU A 72 -5.76 -6.95 3.28
C LEU A 72 -4.65 -8.01 3.25
N VAL A 73 -4.11 -8.36 4.41
CA VAL A 73 -3.01 -9.31 4.58
C VAL A 73 -3.49 -10.44 5.49
N PRO A 74 -3.23 -11.72 5.15
CA PRO A 74 -3.58 -12.84 6.01
C PRO A 74 -2.68 -12.85 7.26
N SER A 75 -3.31 -12.88 8.42
CA SER A 75 -2.66 -13.12 9.70
C SER A 75 -2.09 -14.54 9.73
N LYS A 76 -0.82 -14.67 10.08
CA LYS A 76 -0.17 -15.98 10.21
C LYS A 76 -0.72 -16.82 11.37
N ALA A 77 -1.35 -16.17 12.36
CA ALA A 77 -1.84 -16.84 13.56
C ALA A 77 -3.14 -17.63 13.32
N ASP A 78 -4.04 -17.07 12.51
CA ASP A 78 -5.42 -17.57 12.35
C ASP A 78 -5.93 -17.54 10.90
N GLY A 79 -5.13 -17.04 9.95
CA GLY A 79 -5.53 -16.89 8.54
C GLY A 79 -6.53 -15.76 8.29
N SER A 80 -6.95 -15.03 9.32
CA SER A 80 -7.88 -13.91 9.17
C SER A 80 -7.24 -12.77 8.37
N LEU A 81 -8.03 -12.08 7.56
CA LEU A 81 -7.53 -10.92 6.82
C LEU A 81 -7.52 -9.69 7.72
N ARG A 82 -6.37 -9.04 7.81
CA ARG A 82 -6.20 -7.79 8.55
C ARG A 82 -5.81 -6.69 7.57
N LEU A 83 -6.36 -5.50 7.77
CA LEU A 83 -5.99 -4.35 6.96
C LEU A 83 -4.63 -3.84 7.45
N HIS A 84 -3.62 -3.94 6.61
CA HIS A 84 -2.31 -3.35 6.86
C HIS A 84 -2.21 -2.05 6.09
N ALA A 85 -1.50 -1.08 6.65
CA ALA A 85 -1.18 0.16 5.98
C ALA A 85 0.29 0.50 6.17
N ALA A 86 0.89 1.10 5.15
CA ALA A 86 2.21 1.69 5.24
C ALA A 86 2.20 3.05 4.56
N PHE A 87 2.84 4.05 5.15
CA PHE A 87 2.89 5.39 4.58
C PHE A 87 4.17 6.13 4.97
N ILE A 88 4.54 7.11 4.15
CA ILE A 88 5.68 8.01 4.35
C ILE A 88 5.15 9.42 4.55
N HIS A 89 5.57 10.04 5.63
CA HIS A 89 5.24 11.42 5.94
C HIS A 89 6.19 12.38 5.22
N GLU A 90 5.68 13.52 4.74
CA GLU A 90 6.48 14.53 4.04
C GLU A 90 7.65 15.07 4.89
N ALA A 91 7.48 15.19 6.21
CA ALA A 91 8.57 15.65 7.09
C ALA A 91 9.61 14.57 7.42
N GLU A 92 9.31 13.30 7.15
CA GLU A 92 10.19 12.15 7.44
C GLU A 92 10.27 11.23 6.21
N PRO A 93 10.86 11.70 5.10
CA PRO A 93 10.82 10.99 3.82
C PRO A 93 11.62 9.67 3.81
N GLU A 94 12.47 9.45 4.82
CA GLU A 94 13.32 8.28 4.97
C GLU A 94 12.68 7.16 5.80
N LEU A 95 11.42 7.34 6.22
CA LEU A 95 10.75 6.43 7.12
C LEU A 95 9.35 6.10 6.60
N ALA A 96 9.13 4.82 6.32
CA ALA A 96 7.80 4.27 6.13
C ALA A 96 7.32 3.65 7.44
N VAL A 97 6.27 4.21 8.02
CA VAL A 97 5.61 3.65 9.21
C VAL A 97 4.58 2.61 8.76
N VAL A 98 4.46 1.53 9.53
CA VAL A 98 3.61 0.38 9.21
C VAL A 98 2.63 0.13 10.35
N PHE A 99 1.35 -0.05 10.02
CA PHE A 99 0.27 -0.30 10.96
C PHE A 99 -0.57 -1.50 10.52
N GLU A 100 -1.19 -2.17 11.49
CA GLU A 100 -2.34 -3.05 11.25
C GLU A 100 -3.59 -2.45 11.88
N HIS A 101 -4.74 -2.65 11.24
CA HIS A 101 -6.03 -2.38 11.83
C HIS A 101 -6.65 -3.70 12.30
N ALA A 102 -6.69 -3.88 13.61
CA ALA A 102 -7.24 -5.05 14.27
C ALA A 102 -8.19 -4.62 15.39
N SER A 103 -9.30 -5.33 15.55
CA SER A 103 -10.27 -5.08 16.62
C SER A 103 -10.77 -3.62 16.68
N GLY A 104 -10.92 -2.97 15.52
CA GLY A 104 -11.41 -1.59 15.41
C GLY A 104 -10.40 -0.50 15.75
N THR A 105 -9.13 -0.84 15.95
CA THR A 105 -8.07 0.13 16.23
C THR A 105 -6.86 -0.08 15.33
N TRP A 106 -6.15 1.00 15.05
CA TRP A 106 -4.84 0.95 14.42
C TRP A 106 -3.78 0.65 15.47
N MET A 107 -2.93 -0.33 15.18
CA MET A 107 -1.80 -0.75 16.01
C MET A 107 -0.50 -0.58 15.22
N PRO A 108 0.55 0.04 15.79
CA PRO A 108 1.83 0.14 15.11
C PRO A 108 2.45 -1.25 15.00
N LEU A 109 2.89 -1.61 13.79
CA LEU A 109 3.65 -2.83 13.53
C LEU A 109 5.15 -2.58 13.49
N GLY A 110 5.56 -1.36 13.15
CA GLY A 110 6.96 -0.97 13.11
C GLY A 110 7.26 -0.03 11.96
N GLU A 111 8.53 0.02 11.59
CA GLU A 111 9.05 1.03 10.67
C GLU A 111 10.05 0.42 9.69
N VAL A 112 10.04 0.96 8.47
CA VAL A 112 10.95 0.58 7.39
C VAL A 112 11.72 1.81 6.93
N ARG A 113 13.05 1.73 7.01
CA ARG A 113 13.93 2.75 6.44
C ARG A 113 13.82 2.70 4.91
N VAL A 114 13.51 3.85 4.34
CA VAL A 114 13.53 4.06 2.89
C VAL A 114 14.98 4.40 2.51
N PRO A 115 15.58 3.72 1.52
CA PRO A 115 16.94 4.04 1.08
C PRO A 115 17.09 5.53 0.75
N HIS A 116 18.17 6.12 1.26
CA HIS A 116 18.46 7.56 1.20
C HIS A 116 18.62 8.06 -0.26
N ALA A 117 18.40 9.35 -0.49
CA ALA A 117 18.63 10.08 -1.75
C ALA A 117 17.59 9.97 -2.89
N ALA A 118 16.38 9.50 -2.63
CA ALA A 118 15.33 9.48 -3.65
C ALA A 118 14.20 10.49 -3.37
N PRO A 119 13.94 11.46 -4.27
CA PRO A 119 12.89 12.47 -4.08
C PRO A 119 11.48 11.89 -4.15
N LYS A 120 11.33 10.60 -4.48
CA LYS A 120 10.05 9.91 -4.62
C LYS A 120 10.22 8.46 -4.17
N ALA A 121 9.34 8.01 -3.29
CA ALA A 121 9.23 6.60 -2.93
C ALA A 121 7.81 6.12 -3.24
N SER A 122 7.69 4.81 -3.49
CA SER A 122 6.41 4.13 -3.67
C SER A 122 6.40 2.89 -2.78
N LEU A 123 5.23 2.57 -2.26
CA LEU A 123 5.01 1.44 -1.35
C LEU A 123 4.00 0.48 -1.95
N ALA A 124 4.22 -0.82 -1.78
CA ALA A 124 3.22 -1.83 -2.10
C ALA A 124 3.36 -3.03 -1.16
N PHE A 125 2.23 -3.57 -0.69
CA PHE A 125 2.22 -4.90 -0.10
C PHE A 125 2.30 -5.97 -1.19
N VAL A 126 3.14 -6.98 -1.00
CA VAL A 126 3.32 -8.10 -1.94
C VAL A 126 3.30 -9.44 -1.22
N GLY A 127 2.84 -10.48 -1.93
CA GLY A 127 2.75 -11.83 -1.40
C GLY A 127 1.84 -11.92 -0.17
N ASP A 128 2.32 -12.55 0.89
CA ASP A 128 1.57 -12.77 2.12
C ASP A 128 1.88 -11.72 3.21
N GLY A 129 2.17 -10.48 2.80
CA GLY A 129 2.37 -9.34 3.71
C GLY A 129 3.78 -8.76 3.76
N ASP A 130 4.61 -8.99 2.74
CA ASP A 130 5.88 -8.28 2.64
C ASP A 130 5.65 -6.86 2.11
N LEU A 131 6.45 -5.90 2.57
CA LEU A 131 6.44 -4.53 2.06
C LEU A 131 7.53 -4.37 1.00
N LEU A 132 7.11 -3.99 -0.21
CA LEU A 132 7.97 -3.52 -1.27
C LEU A 132 8.08 -2.00 -1.20
N VAL A 133 9.30 -1.50 -1.15
CA VAL A 133 9.65 -0.08 -1.22
C VAL A 133 10.43 0.11 -2.51
N SER A 134 9.97 0.99 -3.38
CA SER A 134 10.74 1.44 -4.54
C SER A 134 11.00 2.93 -4.47
N THR A 135 12.09 3.36 -5.06
CA THR A 135 12.57 4.73 -4.99
C THR A 135 12.81 5.30 -6.39
N GLY A 136 12.77 6.62 -6.51
CA GLY A 136 13.01 7.33 -7.76
C GLY A 136 14.44 7.16 -8.32
N SER A 137 15.40 6.75 -7.49
CA SER A 137 16.75 6.38 -7.93
C SER A 137 16.86 4.96 -8.46
N GLY A 138 15.77 4.18 -8.44
CA GLY A 138 15.76 2.80 -8.93
C GLY A 138 16.04 1.74 -7.87
N HIS A 139 16.24 2.15 -6.60
CA HIS A 139 16.37 1.18 -5.51
C HIS A 139 15.03 0.51 -5.23
N VAL A 140 15.06 -0.81 -5.09
CA VAL A 140 13.91 -1.64 -4.72
C VAL A 140 14.30 -2.52 -3.55
N LEU A 141 13.55 -2.39 -2.46
CA LEU A 141 13.70 -3.16 -1.23
C LEU A 141 12.42 -3.96 -0.99
N ARG A 142 12.53 -5.26 -0.73
CA ARG A 142 11.43 -6.08 -0.22
C ARG A 142 11.77 -6.48 1.20
N ARG A 143 10.90 -6.12 2.14
CA ARG A 143 11.05 -6.44 3.55
C ARG A 143 9.88 -7.26 4.05
N ARG A 144 10.16 -8.35 4.74
CA ARG A 144 9.13 -9.13 5.42
C ARG A 144 8.75 -8.42 6.71
N LEU A 145 7.45 -8.18 6.90
CA LEU A 145 6.98 -7.46 8.08
C LEU A 145 6.95 -8.32 9.35
N ALA A 146 6.83 -9.63 9.21
CA ALA A 146 6.74 -10.55 10.35
C ALA A 146 8.00 -10.60 11.23
N ASP A 147 9.18 -10.43 10.63
CA ASP A 147 10.48 -10.54 11.31
C ASP A 147 11.43 -9.36 10.97
N GLY A 148 10.99 -8.45 10.10
CA GLY A 148 11.79 -7.33 9.63
C GLY A 148 12.92 -7.73 8.68
N ALA A 149 13.00 -8.98 8.22
CA ALA A 149 14.08 -9.44 7.34
C ALA A 149 14.01 -8.76 5.97
N ILE A 150 15.17 -8.37 5.45
CA ILE A 150 15.32 -7.93 4.06
C ILE A 150 15.35 -9.18 3.19
N ILE A 151 14.31 -9.36 2.37
CA ILE A 151 14.17 -10.51 1.47
C ILE A 151 14.95 -10.28 0.18
N SER A 152 14.95 -9.04 -0.32
CA SER A 152 15.72 -8.63 -1.48
C SER A 152 15.98 -7.14 -1.44
N SER A 153 17.16 -6.72 -1.91
CA SER A 153 17.51 -5.31 -2.08
C SER A 153 18.34 -5.17 -3.36
N VAL A 154 17.93 -4.26 -4.24
CA VAL A 154 18.64 -3.94 -5.49
C VAL A 154 18.69 -2.44 -5.63
N GLU A 155 19.87 -1.87 -5.88
CA GLU A 155 20.04 -0.41 -5.99
C GLU A 155 19.67 0.12 -7.38
N HIS A 156 19.96 -0.67 -8.41
CA HIS A 156 19.64 -0.35 -9.79
C HIS A 156 18.90 -1.56 -10.39
N ALA A 157 17.59 -1.60 -10.22
CA ALA A 157 16.76 -2.60 -10.89
C ALA A 157 16.78 -2.33 -12.40
N HIS A 158 17.83 -2.83 -13.07
CA HIS A 158 17.94 -2.77 -14.52
C HIS A 158 16.85 -3.65 -15.14
N HIS A 159 16.33 -3.22 -16.29
CA HIS A 159 15.46 -4.02 -17.13
C HIS A 159 16.16 -5.36 -17.42
N ALA A 160 15.65 -6.46 -16.86
CA ALA A 160 15.94 -7.76 -17.43
C ALA A 160 15.26 -7.81 -18.81
N GLU A 161 15.95 -8.32 -19.83
CA GLU A 161 15.33 -8.55 -21.13
C GLU A 161 14.06 -9.40 -20.93
N GLY A 162 12.93 -8.90 -21.45
CA GLY A 162 11.62 -9.56 -21.31
C GLY A 162 10.75 -9.14 -20.12
N ALA A 163 11.21 -8.23 -19.24
CA ALA A 163 10.33 -7.67 -18.21
C ALA A 163 9.35 -6.66 -18.81
N GLN A 164 8.04 -6.90 -18.68
CA GLN A 164 7.00 -5.94 -19.10
C GLN A 164 6.42 -5.22 -17.87
N TRP A 165 6.37 -3.89 -17.93
CA TRP A 165 5.70 -3.08 -16.91
C TRP A 165 4.18 -3.32 -17.01
N GLN A 166 3.56 -3.81 -15.94
CA GLN A 166 2.11 -3.86 -15.81
C GLN A 166 1.66 -2.75 -14.89
N GLY A 167 1.05 -1.71 -15.47
CA GLY A 167 0.40 -0.68 -14.67
C GLY A 167 -0.82 -1.25 -13.96
N ALA A 168 -1.03 -0.83 -12.71
CA ALA A 168 -2.26 -1.12 -11.97
C ALA A 168 -3.52 -0.59 -12.71
N CYS A 169 -3.33 0.39 -13.59
CA CYS A 169 -4.35 0.98 -14.45
C CYS A 169 -3.92 0.86 -15.93
N GLY A 170 -3.66 -0.36 -16.40
CA GLY A 170 -3.78 -0.64 -17.84
C GLY A 170 -5.23 -0.79 -18.24
#